data_AF-A0A1V9YIE5-F1
#
_entry.id   AF-A0A1V9YIE5-F1
#
_cell.length_a   1.000
_cell.length_b   1.000
_cell.length_c   1.000
_cell.angle_alpha   90.00
_cell.angle_beta   90.00
_cell.angle_gamma   90.00
#
_symmetry.space_group_name_H-M   'P 1'
#
loop_
_entity.id
_entity.type
_entity.pdbx_description
1 polymer ?
#
loop_
_entity_poly.entity_id
_entity_poly.type
_entity_poly.pdbx_seq_one_letter_code
_entity_poly.pdbx_strand_id
1 'polypeptide(L)'
;MKFIAYLVIAVAGVLALEEVISAGAPVPTCTANADCPPVPCHSAPICSSGHCQYTKLAVGTLCPSQGCSNGGICDDDANDQCDAAGTCQDAYLPALSTCNTGNPPCVLQATCSGTSGTCPTPANAPSGTPCTGNDNIGDCVAADTCDGSGNCVDNYAPSTTQCAAGSPPCVLPAMCTGTAGTCPTPANAVAGTACSGGSNSGACDGQDICNGFGICTDVYLDATVLCNKGATLCDANTFCDGTASACPTIPGELVYLDEGNVSMATYLSDTVAQCSAKAVSVGSSQLMAMYSSTPSSLMVVAAAVGAVAVVASALVAKKAERFVSMEDGYAHLAEDVN
;
A
#
# COMPACT_ATOMS: atom_id res chain seq x y z
N MET A 1 50.09 -75.73 68.29
CA MET A 1 49.28 -76.74 69.02
C MET A 1 47.85 -76.56 68.52
N LYS A 2 47.43 -77.34 67.50
CA LYS A 2 46.53 -78.51 67.58
C LYS A 2 45.14 -78.22 68.21
N PHE A 3 44.09 -78.35 67.34
CA PHE A 3 42.73 -78.88 67.56
C PHE A 3 41.83 -78.18 68.61
N ILE A 4 40.53 -77.91 68.43
CA ILE A 4 39.33 -78.79 68.30
C ILE A 4 38.15 -77.83 67.99
N ALA A 5 37.43 -77.91 66.86
CA ALA A 5 36.27 -78.74 66.47
C ALA A 5 34.87 -78.14 66.74
N TYR A 6 34.13 -77.97 65.62
CA TYR A 6 32.71 -78.23 65.37
C TYR A 6 31.67 -78.12 66.50
N LEU A 7 30.64 -77.28 66.27
CA LEU A 7 29.26 -77.74 66.37
C LEU A 7 28.35 -76.96 65.41
N VAL A 8 27.76 -77.68 64.45
CA VAL A 8 26.67 -77.24 63.58
C VAL A 8 25.37 -77.30 64.38
N ILE A 9 24.67 -76.19 64.50
CA ILE A 9 23.22 -76.20 64.75
C ILE A 9 22.58 -75.32 63.69
N ALA A 10 21.90 -75.98 62.76
CA ALA A 10 20.96 -75.37 61.86
C ALA A 10 19.76 -74.86 62.69
N VAL A 11 19.53 -73.55 62.68
CA VAL A 11 18.19 -72.99 62.83
C VAL A 11 18.01 -72.04 61.66
N ALA A 12 16.99 -72.36 60.86
CA ALA A 12 16.54 -71.60 59.71
C ALA A 12 16.49 -70.10 60.04
N GLY A 13 17.24 -69.31 59.27
CA GLY A 13 17.31 -67.87 59.41
C GLY A 13 15.97 -67.23 59.08
N VAL A 14 15.14 -67.04 60.12
CA VAL A 14 14.19 -65.93 60.17
C VAL A 14 15.02 -64.69 60.49
N LEU A 15 15.61 -64.09 59.47
CA LEU A 15 16.19 -62.74 59.51
C LEU A 15 15.70 -62.00 58.28
N ALA A 16 14.41 -61.68 58.29
CA ALA A 16 13.87 -60.57 57.52
C ALA A 16 12.94 -59.85 58.50
N LEU A 17 13.44 -58.80 59.13
CA LEU A 17 12.73 -57.63 59.67
C LEU A 17 13.70 -56.92 60.65
N GLU A 18 14.75 -56.32 60.10
CA GLU A 18 15.55 -55.33 60.82
C GLU A 18 16.22 -54.42 59.79
N GLU A 19 15.39 -53.65 59.09
CA GLU A 19 15.81 -52.30 58.67
C GLU A 19 15.13 -51.32 59.61
N VAL A 20 15.79 -51.07 60.74
CA VAL A 20 15.40 -50.02 61.68
C VAL A 20 15.85 -48.70 61.07
N ILE A 21 14.86 -47.97 60.55
CA ILE A 21 14.63 -46.54 60.72
C ILE A 21 15.88 -45.67 60.61
N SER A 22 15.97 -44.97 59.46
CA SER A 22 16.80 -43.76 59.30
C SER A 22 16.81 -42.92 60.59
N ALA A 23 18.00 -42.78 61.17
CA ALA A 23 18.22 -42.20 62.49
C ALA A 23 17.61 -40.79 62.63
N GLY A 24 16.63 -40.61 63.53
CA GLY A 24 16.36 -39.31 64.15
C GLY A 24 14.92 -38.87 64.38
N ALA A 25 13.90 -39.51 63.81
CA ALA A 25 12.50 -39.10 64.03
C ALA A 25 11.83 -39.88 65.19
N PRO A 26 11.13 -39.21 66.12
CA PRO A 26 10.40 -39.90 67.17
C PRO A 26 9.21 -40.69 66.59
N VAL A 27 9.13 -41.99 66.91
CA VAL A 27 8.01 -42.86 66.50
C VAL A 27 6.72 -42.39 67.17
N PRO A 28 5.61 -42.19 66.42
CA PRO A 28 4.35 -41.76 67.00
C PRO A 28 3.85 -42.73 68.08
N THR A 29 3.38 -42.19 69.20
CA THR A 29 2.73 -42.96 70.27
C THR A 29 1.24 -43.14 69.98
N CYS A 30 0.65 -44.26 70.40
CA CYS A 30 -0.74 -44.58 70.14
C CYS A 30 -1.38 -45.40 71.28
N THR A 31 -2.71 -45.39 71.33
CA THR A 31 -3.52 -46.27 72.19
C THR A 31 -4.44 -47.20 71.37
N ALA A 32 -4.75 -46.82 70.13
CA ALA A 32 -5.45 -47.61 69.13
C ALA A 32 -4.84 -47.39 67.73
N ASN A 33 -5.11 -48.28 66.78
CA ASN A 33 -4.59 -48.17 65.40
C ASN A 33 -5.01 -46.86 64.70
N ALA A 34 -6.18 -46.31 65.06
CA ALA A 34 -6.69 -45.06 64.50
C ALA A 34 -5.90 -43.81 64.95
N ASP A 35 -5.11 -43.92 66.03
CA ASP A 35 -4.27 -42.82 66.53
C ASP A 35 -3.01 -42.64 65.67
N CYS A 36 -2.68 -43.63 64.85
CA CYS A 36 -1.49 -43.63 64.03
C CYS A 36 -1.73 -42.86 62.73
N PRO A 37 -0.94 -41.81 62.45
CA PRO A 37 -1.09 -41.06 61.21
C PRO A 37 -0.77 -41.95 60.00
N PRO A 38 -1.45 -41.74 58.85
CA PRO A 38 -1.07 -42.40 57.61
C PRO A 38 0.34 -41.96 57.20
N VAL A 39 1.13 -42.92 56.73
CA VAL A 39 2.46 -42.67 56.17
C VAL A 39 2.43 -43.18 54.74
N PRO A 40 2.79 -42.35 53.73
CA PRO A 40 2.88 -42.78 52.35
C PRO A 40 3.72 -44.05 52.21
N CYS A 41 3.33 -44.92 51.29
CA CYS A 41 4.07 -46.15 51.00
C CYS A 41 4.20 -47.15 52.17
N HIS A 42 3.33 -47.03 53.17
CA HIS A 42 3.22 -47.98 54.27
C HIS A 42 1.78 -48.51 54.38
N SER A 43 1.64 -49.74 54.83
CA SER A 43 0.32 -50.34 55.12
C SER A 43 -0.36 -49.65 56.30
N ALA A 44 -1.65 -49.95 56.48
CA ALA A 44 -2.40 -49.49 57.65
C ALA A 44 -1.61 -49.76 58.96
N PRO A 45 -1.41 -48.75 59.81
CA PRO A 45 -0.57 -48.88 60.99
C PRO A 45 -1.21 -49.77 62.05
N ILE A 46 -0.37 -50.46 62.81
CA ILE A 46 -0.79 -51.24 63.98
C ILE A 46 -0.23 -50.56 65.23
N CYS A 47 -1.09 -50.31 66.21
CA CYS A 47 -0.66 -49.83 67.51
C CYS A 47 -0.17 -51.02 68.35
N SER A 48 1.13 -51.07 68.62
CA SER A 48 1.77 -52.15 69.36
C SER A 48 2.68 -51.59 70.44
N SER A 49 2.49 -52.03 71.67
CA SER A 49 3.26 -51.56 72.85
C SER A 49 3.29 -50.03 73.01
N GLY A 50 2.19 -49.35 72.66
CA GLY A 50 2.07 -47.90 72.76
C GLY A 50 2.69 -47.10 71.61
N HIS A 51 3.18 -47.77 70.55
CA HIS A 51 3.81 -47.13 69.39
C HIS A 51 3.23 -47.63 68.07
N CYS A 52 3.20 -46.74 67.08
CA CYS A 52 2.75 -47.06 65.73
C CYS A 52 3.82 -47.86 64.99
N GLN A 53 3.43 -49.04 64.50
CA GLN A 53 4.25 -49.87 63.63
C GLN A 53 3.73 -49.81 62.20
N TYR A 54 4.66 -49.68 61.25
CA TYR A 54 4.38 -49.54 59.83
C TYR A 54 5.10 -50.65 59.06
N THR A 55 4.42 -51.25 58.08
CA THR A 55 5.04 -52.17 57.13
C THR A 55 5.15 -51.48 55.80
N LYS A 56 6.36 -51.44 55.24
CA LYS A 56 6.62 -50.84 53.95
C LYS A 56 5.87 -51.60 52.84
N LEU A 57 5.22 -50.86 51.93
CA LEU A 57 4.61 -51.41 50.73
C LEU A 57 5.67 -51.83 49.70
N ALA A 58 5.29 -52.69 48.75
CA ALA A 58 6.17 -53.15 47.70
C ALA A 58 6.59 -51.99 46.76
N VAL A 59 7.81 -52.07 46.22
CA VAL A 59 8.28 -51.13 45.19
C VAL A 59 7.32 -51.14 44.00
N GLY A 60 6.94 -49.95 43.51
CA GLY A 60 5.98 -49.78 42.40
C GLY A 60 4.51 -49.80 42.83
N THR A 61 4.20 -49.92 44.13
CA THR A 61 2.82 -49.69 44.61
C THR A 61 2.43 -48.23 44.37
N LEU A 62 1.25 -48.01 43.79
CA LEU A 62 0.75 -46.65 43.56
C LEU A 62 0.50 -45.93 44.90
N CYS A 63 0.94 -44.68 44.98
CA CYS A 63 0.73 -43.80 46.12
C CYS A 63 0.21 -42.42 45.68
N PRO A 64 -0.99 -42.34 45.07
CA PRO A 64 -1.39 -41.13 44.35
C PRO A 64 -1.47 -39.88 45.23
N SER A 65 -0.94 -38.76 44.74
CA SER A 65 -0.91 -37.46 45.42
C SER A 65 -0.25 -37.49 46.81
N GLN A 66 0.72 -38.38 47.01
CA GLN A 66 1.45 -38.53 48.28
C GLN A 66 2.95 -38.31 48.12
N GLY A 67 3.37 -37.84 46.95
CA GLY A 67 4.74 -37.47 46.64
C GLY A 67 5.13 -36.08 47.19
N CYS A 68 6.28 -35.59 46.76
CA CYS A 68 6.80 -34.26 47.15
C CYS A 68 6.29 -33.15 46.23
N SER A 69 6.02 -33.46 44.96
CA SER A 69 5.30 -32.62 44.01
C SER A 69 3.89 -33.14 43.94
N ASN A 70 2.89 -32.28 44.19
CA ASN A 70 1.49 -32.67 43.99
C ASN A 70 0.70 -31.50 43.39
N GLY A 71 -0.24 -31.80 42.51
CA GLY A 71 -1.18 -30.83 41.94
C GLY A 71 -0.57 -29.83 40.96
N GLY A 72 0.69 -30.05 40.56
CA GLY A 72 1.29 -29.33 39.44
C GLY A 72 0.66 -29.75 38.11
N ILE A 73 0.59 -28.84 37.13
CA ILE A 73 -0.01 -29.17 35.81
C ILE A 73 0.81 -30.18 35.01
N CYS A 74 2.10 -30.36 35.36
CA CYS A 74 2.97 -31.38 34.78
C CYS A 74 3.12 -32.60 35.69
N ASP A 75 2.42 -32.62 36.82
CA ASP A 75 2.43 -33.73 37.75
C ASP A 75 1.49 -34.83 37.27
N ASP A 76 1.92 -36.07 37.41
CA ASP A 76 1.10 -37.23 37.14
C ASP A 76 0.76 -37.94 38.45
N ASP A 77 0.10 -37.20 39.35
CA ASP A 77 -0.26 -37.63 40.71
C ASP A 77 -0.88 -39.05 40.74
N ALA A 78 -1.60 -39.45 39.69
CA ALA A 78 -2.24 -40.77 39.63
C ALA A 78 -1.24 -41.93 39.55
N ASN A 79 0.00 -41.65 39.11
CA ASN A 79 1.03 -42.62 38.80
C ASN A 79 2.24 -42.56 39.73
N ASP A 80 2.17 -41.80 40.83
CA ASP A 80 3.19 -41.80 41.89
C ASP A 80 3.41 -43.22 42.45
N GLN A 81 4.67 -43.57 42.73
CA GLN A 81 5.05 -44.94 43.10
C GLN A 81 6.01 -45.03 44.27
N CYS A 82 5.83 -46.06 45.08
CA CYS A 82 6.70 -46.38 46.19
C CYS A 82 8.07 -46.89 45.75
N ASP A 83 9.14 -46.38 46.35
CA ASP A 83 10.52 -46.80 46.07
C ASP A 83 11.06 -47.88 47.04
N ALA A 84 12.35 -48.18 46.89
CA ALA A 84 13.08 -49.10 47.75
C ALA A 84 13.33 -48.57 49.19
N ALA A 85 13.12 -47.29 49.47
CA ALA A 85 13.23 -46.70 50.80
C ALA A 85 11.88 -46.54 51.53
N GLY A 86 10.75 -46.74 50.84
CA GLY A 86 9.42 -46.51 51.42
C GLY A 86 8.97 -45.07 51.30
N THR A 87 9.56 -44.33 50.36
CA THR A 87 9.17 -42.97 49.99
C THR A 87 8.27 -43.06 48.75
N CYS A 88 7.23 -42.23 48.71
CA CYS A 88 6.43 -42.05 47.51
C CYS A 88 7.18 -41.13 46.55
N GLN A 89 7.47 -41.62 45.34
CA GLN A 89 8.19 -40.89 44.31
C GLN A 89 7.20 -40.33 43.30
N ASP A 90 7.40 -39.05 42.96
CA ASP A 90 6.58 -38.31 42.01
C ASP A 90 6.68 -38.94 40.61
N ALA A 91 5.54 -39.15 39.96
CA ALA A 91 5.47 -39.38 38.54
C ALA A 91 5.16 -38.06 37.81
N TYR A 92 5.78 -37.86 36.65
CA TYR A 92 5.58 -36.65 35.86
C TYR A 92 4.98 -36.97 34.51
N LEU A 93 4.17 -36.05 33.98
CA LEU A 93 3.69 -36.14 32.62
C LEU A 93 4.86 -36.23 31.63
N PRO A 94 4.69 -36.93 30.48
CA PRO A 94 5.75 -37.11 29.50
C PRO A 94 6.38 -35.77 29.07
N ALA A 95 7.68 -35.80 28.80
CA ALA A 95 8.37 -34.65 28.21
C ALA A 95 7.65 -34.20 26.92
N LEU A 96 7.62 -32.89 26.68
CA LEU A 96 6.91 -32.24 25.57
C LEU A 96 5.38 -32.24 25.67
N SER A 97 4.79 -32.73 26.77
CA SER A 97 3.36 -32.53 27.03
C SER A 97 3.08 -31.04 27.23
N THR A 98 2.20 -30.45 26.42
CA THR A 98 1.88 -29.03 26.52
C THR A 98 1.18 -28.72 27.84
N CYS A 99 1.78 -27.83 28.62
CA CYS A 99 1.27 -27.41 29.93
C CYS A 99 0.90 -25.92 29.97
N ASN A 100 1.35 -25.14 28.99
CA ASN A 100 0.86 -23.79 28.74
C ASN A 100 0.77 -23.59 27.22
N THR A 101 -0.36 -23.09 26.73
CA THR A 101 -0.61 -22.95 25.29
C THR A 101 0.16 -21.80 24.65
N GLY A 102 0.75 -20.88 25.42
CA GLY A 102 1.37 -19.66 24.91
C GLY A 102 0.31 -18.62 24.53
N ASN A 103 0.24 -17.53 25.28
CA ASN A 103 -0.63 -16.38 25.02
C ASN A 103 -0.03 -15.17 25.75
N PRO A 104 0.15 -14.00 25.12
CA PRO A 104 -0.27 -13.55 23.76
C PRO A 104 0.48 -14.19 22.56
N PRO A 105 0.15 -13.85 21.29
CA PRO A 105 0.68 -14.50 20.07
C PRO A 105 2.21 -14.60 19.90
N CYS A 106 2.96 -13.83 20.70
CA CYS A 106 4.43 -13.85 20.73
C CYS A 106 5.00 -14.55 21.97
N VAL A 107 4.18 -15.33 22.67
CA VAL A 107 4.58 -16.21 23.77
C VAL A 107 4.44 -17.66 23.30
N LEU A 108 5.55 -18.39 23.32
CA LEU A 108 5.60 -19.78 22.88
C LEU A 108 4.91 -20.70 23.88
N GLN A 109 4.41 -21.84 23.40
CA GLN A 109 3.93 -22.88 24.29
C GLN A 109 5.05 -23.34 25.26
N ALA A 110 4.66 -23.64 26.50
CA ALA A 110 5.54 -24.31 27.45
C ALA A 110 5.13 -25.78 27.56
N THR A 111 6.12 -26.65 27.71
CA THR A 111 5.93 -28.10 27.80
C THR A 111 6.58 -28.67 29.05
N CYS A 112 6.02 -29.75 29.56
CA CYS A 112 6.57 -30.47 30.70
C CYS A 112 7.96 -31.02 30.37
N SER A 113 8.85 -31.00 31.36
CA SER A 113 10.21 -31.54 31.22
C SER A 113 10.26 -33.06 31.36
N GLY A 114 9.20 -33.70 31.84
CA GLY A 114 9.19 -35.11 32.27
C GLY A 114 9.93 -35.38 33.58
N THR A 115 10.34 -34.33 34.30
CA THR A 115 11.17 -34.42 35.53
C THR A 115 10.71 -33.47 36.64
N SER A 116 9.62 -32.75 36.43
CA SER A 116 9.06 -31.80 37.40
C SER A 116 7.55 -31.67 37.20
N GLY A 117 6.80 -31.55 38.29
CA GLY A 117 5.35 -31.31 38.28
C GLY A 117 4.99 -29.87 37.92
N THR A 118 5.95 -28.95 37.91
CA THR A 118 5.73 -27.55 37.53
C THR A 118 5.91 -27.35 36.01
N CYS A 119 4.96 -26.65 35.38
CA CYS A 119 5.16 -26.16 34.02
C CYS A 119 6.21 -25.03 34.01
N PRO A 120 7.23 -25.10 33.13
CA PRO A 120 8.19 -24.01 33.00
C PRO A 120 7.50 -22.73 32.51
N THR A 121 8.09 -21.58 32.80
CA THR A 121 7.60 -20.30 32.26
C THR A 121 7.71 -20.31 30.74
N PRO A 122 6.63 -19.96 30.01
CA PRO A 122 6.66 -19.77 28.57
C PRO A 122 7.78 -18.83 28.12
N ALA A 123 8.50 -19.22 27.06
CA ALA A 123 9.50 -18.36 26.44
C ALA A 123 8.86 -17.38 25.45
N ASN A 124 9.47 -16.22 25.25
CA ASN A 124 9.07 -15.31 24.19
C ASN A 124 9.52 -15.83 22.82
N ALA A 125 8.69 -15.61 21.80
CA ALA A 125 9.07 -15.88 20.42
C ALA A 125 10.21 -14.94 19.99
N PRO A 126 11.14 -15.40 19.13
CA PRO A 126 12.21 -14.55 18.61
C PRO A 126 11.69 -13.31 17.88
N SER A 127 12.50 -12.24 17.88
CA SER A 127 12.20 -11.04 17.07
C SER A 127 12.02 -11.41 15.60
N GLY A 128 10.99 -10.84 14.96
CA GLY A 128 10.67 -11.12 13.56
C GLY A 128 9.79 -12.36 13.32
N THR A 129 9.46 -13.12 14.38
CA THR A 129 8.49 -14.22 14.26
C THR A 129 7.13 -13.66 13.82
N PRO A 130 6.46 -14.23 12.80
CA PRO A 130 5.14 -13.78 12.37
C PRO A 130 4.13 -13.90 13.51
N CYS A 131 3.28 -12.89 13.65
CA CYS A 131 2.18 -12.89 14.59
C CYS A 131 0.94 -12.20 13.97
N THR A 132 -0.16 -12.16 14.71
CA THR A 132 -1.34 -11.38 14.34
C THR A 132 -1.53 -10.31 15.40
N GLY A 133 -1.32 -9.06 15.01
CA GLY A 133 -1.48 -7.89 15.84
C GLY A 133 -2.94 -7.42 15.88
N ASN A 134 -3.13 -6.19 16.35
CA ASN A 134 -4.45 -5.61 16.56
C ASN A 134 -4.95 -4.86 15.31
N ASP A 135 -4.05 -4.30 14.51
CA ASP A 135 -4.37 -3.48 13.33
C ASP A 135 -4.03 -4.20 12.03
N ASN A 136 -4.86 -5.17 11.67
CA ASN A 136 -4.64 -6.09 10.55
C ASN A 136 -5.63 -5.90 9.39
N ILE A 137 -6.32 -4.75 9.32
CA ILE A 137 -7.31 -4.44 8.27
C ILE A 137 -6.90 -3.17 7.52
N GLY A 138 -6.94 -3.24 6.19
CA GLY A 138 -6.75 -2.10 5.30
C GLY A 138 -5.66 -2.33 4.26
N ASP A 139 -5.59 -1.43 3.29
CA ASP A 139 -4.68 -1.56 2.13
C ASP A 139 -3.21 -1.28 2.46
N CYS A 140 -2.92 -0.75 3.66
CA CYS A 140 -1.58 -0.39 4.13
C CYS A 140 -1.05 -1.28 5.24
N VAL A 141 -1.68 -2.43 5.49
CA VAL A 141 -1.21 -3.41 6.48
C VAL A 141 -0.02 -4.19 5.93
N ALA A 142 0.99 -4.42 6.75
CA ALA A 142 2.09 -5.34 6.49
C ALA A 142 2.05 -6.52 7.48
N ALA A 143 2.91 -7.52 7.29
CA ALA A 143 2.95 -8.67 8.19
C ALA A 143 3.48 -8.26 9.57
N ASP A 144 2.68 -8.51 10.62
CA ASP A 144 3.06 -8.23 12.01
C ASP A 144 4.15 -9.18 12.49
N THR A 145 4.98 -8.68 13.40
CA THR A 145 6.13 -9.44 13.90
C THR A 145 6.33 -9.27 15.39
N CYS A 146 6.81 -10.33 16.04
CA CYS A 146 7.21 -10.29 17.43
C CYS A 146 8.44 -9.40 17.65
N ASP A 147 8.51 -8.73 18.80
CA ASP A 147 9.64 -7.89 19.23
C ASP A 147 10.74 -8.65 20.00
N GLY A 148 10.57 -9.96 20.22
CA GLY A 148 11.46 -10.76 21.07
C GLY A 148 11.18 -10.67 22.57
N SER A 149 10.25 -9.80 22.98
CA SER A 149 9.88 -9.54 24.38
C SER A 149 8.45 -9.99 24.71
N GLY A 150 7.82 -10.74 23.82
CA GLY A 150 6.48 -11.30 24.01
C GLY A 150 5.36 -10.44 23.45
N ASN A 151 5.67 -9.31 22.78
CA ASN A 151 4.68 -8.45 22.15
C ASN A 151 4.65 -8.69 20.64
N CYS A 152 3.44 -8.69 20.08
CA CYS A 152 3.24 -8.61 18.63
C CYS A 152 3.18 -7.14 18.23
N VAL A 153 3.99 -6.74 17.25
CA VAL A 153 4.06 -5.37 16.76
C VAL A 153 3.33 -5.28 15.42
N ASP A 154 2.33 -4.38 15.37
CA ASP A 154 1.63 -4.04 14.14
C ASP A 154 2.61 -3.39 13.14
N ASN A 155 2.65 -3.90 11.91
CA ASN A 155 3.51 -3.37 10.86
C ASN A 155 2.71 -2.77 9.72
N TYR A 156 3.26 -1.72 9.11
CA TYR A 156 2.59 -0.98 8.04
C TYR A 156 3.43 -0.92 6.78
N ALA A 157 2.75 -0.91 5.63
CA ALA A 157 3.39 -0.70 4.34
C ALA A 157 4.10 0.66 4.30
N PRO A 158 5.27 0.75 3.65
CA PRO A 158 6.07 1.98 3.64
C PRO A 158 5.33 3.13 2.96
N SER A 159 5.77 4.36 3.23
CA SER A 159 5.14 5.57 2.68
C SER A 159 5.26 5.75 1.16
N THR A 160 5.95 4.83 0.49
CA THR A 160 6.08 4.73 -0.96
C THR A 160 5.05 3.78 -1.58
N THR A 161 4.27 3.06 -0.78
CA THR A 161 3.25 2.14 -1.27
C THR A 161 1.99 2.90 -1.62
N GLN A 162 1.61 2.88 -2.90
CA GLN A 162 0.32 3.41 -3.34
C GLN A 162 -0.81 2.48 -2.89
N CYS A 163 -1.81 3.04 -2.22
CA CYS A 163 -2.94 2.28 -1.68
C CYS A 163 -4.29 2.68 -2.31
N ALA A 164 -4.40 3.87 -2.92
CA ALA A 164 -5.56 4.24 -3.72
C ALA A 164 -5.13 4.97 -5.00
N ALA A 165 -5.87 4.74 -6.08
CA ALA A 165 -5.66 5.45 -7.34
C ALA A 165 -6.09 6.92 -7.23
N GLY A 166 -5.35 7.81 -7.89
CA GLY A 166 -5.73 9.19 -8.09
C GLY A 166 -6.64 9.32 -9.31
N SER A 167 -7.86 9.81 -9.11
CA SER A 167 -8.82 10.09 -10.19
C SER A 167 -9.89 11.05 -9.68
N PRO A 168 -10.30 12.09 -10.44
CA PRO A 168 -9.89 12.49 -11.82
C PRO A 168 -8.46 13.09 -11.93
N PRO A 169 -7.97 13.60 -13.10
CA PRO A 169 -6.56 13.99 -13.32
C PRO A 169 -5.91 14.96 -12.31
N CYS A 170 -6.72 15.72 -11.57
CA CYS A 170 -6.26 16.63 -10.51
C CYS A 170 -6.36 16.03 -9.09
N VAL A 171 -6.54 14.73 -8.97
CA VAL A 171 -6.51 13.97 -7.72
C VAL A 171 -5.28 13.08 -7.74
N LEU A 172 -4.41 13.29 -6.75
CA LEU A 172 -3.17 12.53 -6.58
C LEU A 172 -3.48 11.16 -5.98
N PRO A 173 -2.76 10.10 -6.38
CA PRO A 173 -2.85 8.81 -5.70
C PRO A 173 -2.58 8.93 -4.20
N ALA A 174 -3.29 8.14 -3.40
CA ALA A 174 -3.00 8.05 -1.98
C ALA A 174 -1.89 7.03 -1.74
N MET A 175 -0.92 7.42 -0.91
CA MET A 175 0.16 6.57 -0.45
C MET A 175 -0.06 6.21 1.01
N CYS A 176 0.37 5.03 1.42
CA CYS A 176 0.40 4.64 2.83
C CYS A 176 1.20 5.65 3.66
N THR A 177 0.90 5.75 4.95
CA THR A 177 1.61 6.67 5.84
C THR A 177 2.85 6.04 6.48
N GLY A 178 3.00 4.72 6.41
CA GLY A 178 3.98 3.95 7.18
C GLY A 178 3.65 3.82 8.68
N THR A 179 2.47 4.27 9.11
CA THR A 179 2.09 4.34 10.53
C THR A 179 0.67 3.89 10.84
N ALA A 180 -0.12 3.51 9.83
CA ALA A 180 -1.49 3.02 9.99
C ALA A 180 -1.87 2.04 8.87
N GLY A 181 -2.75 1.08 9.17
CA GLY A 181 -3.26 0.09 8.20
C GLY A 181 -4.25 0.67 7.18
N THR A 182 -4.89 1.79 7.52
CA THR A 182 -5.85 2.47 6.66
C THR A 182 -5.18 3.35 5.60
N CYS A 183 -5.58 3.19 4.34
CA CYS A 183 -5.17 4.10 3.28
C CYS A 183 -5.78 5.50 3.49
N PRO A 184 -4.99 6.59 3.43
CA PRO A 184 -5.55 7.94 3.50
C PRO A 184 -6.38 8.26 2.26
N THR A 185 -7.23 9.27 2.36
CA THR A 185 -7.99 9.76 1.20
C THR A 185 -7.05 10.41 0.17
N PRO A 186 -7.23 10.14 -1.14
CA PRO A 186 -6.52 10.84 -2.21
C PRO A 186 -6.59 12.36 -2.04
N ALA A 187 -5.45 13.03 -2.20
CA ALA A 187 -5.35 14.48 -2.06
C ALA A 187 -5.55 15.18 -3.40
N ASN A 188 -6.09 16.40 -3.37
CA ASN A 188 -6.15 17.23 -4.58
C ASN A 188 -4.73 17.74 -4.92
N ALA A 189 -4.43 17.78 -6.21
CA ALA A 189 -3.25 18.48 -6.72
C ALA A 189 -3.35 19.98 -6.41
N VAL A 190 -2.20 20.63 -6.23
CA VAL A 190 -2.16 22.08 -5.96
C VAL A 190 -2.70 22.88 -7.15
N ALA A 191 -3.25 24.06 -6.88
CA ALA A 191 -3.71 24.94 -7.94
C ALA A 191 -2.55 25.29 -8.90
N GLY A 192 -2.80 25.23 -10.21
CA GLY A 192 -1.77 25.45 -11.23
C GLY A 192 -0.99 24.21 -11.66
N THR A 193 -1.16 23.05 -11.01
CA THR A 193 -0.57 21.79 -11.52
C THR A 193 -1.13 21.47 -12.91
N ALA A 194 -0.26 21.16 -13.86
CA ALA A 194 -0.66 20.77 -15.21
C ALA A 194 -1.55 19.52 -15.19
N CYS A 195 -2.59 19.53 -15.99
CA CYS A 195 -3.50 18.40 -16.18
C CYS A 195 -3.95 18.31 -17.65
N SER A 196 -4.83 17.35 -17.95
CA SER A 196 -5.50 17.26 -19.25
C SER A 196 -7.00 17.35 -19.02
N GLY A 197 -7.59 18.43 -19.50
CA GLY A 197 -8.98 18.79 -19.35
C GLY A 197 -9.86 18.12 -20.40
N GLY A 198 -11.04 18.70 -20.61
CA GLY A 198 -12.01 18.15 -21.56
C GLY A 198 -11.71 18.57 -23.00
N SER A 199 -11.12 19.75 -23.20
CA SER A 199 -11.10 20.44 -24.48
C SER A 199 -9.72 20.49 -25.13
N ASN A 200 -9.09 19.33 -25.35
CA ASN A 200 -7.70 19.29 -25.82
C ASN A 200 -7.54 19.40 -27.36
N SER A 201 -6.30 19.64 -27.80
CA SER A 201 -5.77 19.47 -29.18
C SER A 201 -6.24 20.47 -30.24
N GLY A 202 -6.87 21.57 -29.85
CA GLY A 202 -7.18 22.67 -30.76
C GLY A 202 -5.99 23.63 -30.95
N ALA A 203 -5.98 24.41 -32.04
CA ALA A 203 -4.89 25.37 -32.30
C ALA A 203 -4.83 26.52 -31.28
N CYS A 204 -5.91 26.74 -30.53
CA CYS A 204 -6.02 27.73 -29.46
C CYS A 204 -5.95 27.06 -28.05
N ASP A 205 -5.60 25.77 -27.96
CA ASP A 205 -5.53 24.99 -26.73
C ASP A 205 -4.29 25.34 -25.89
N GLY A 206 -4.49 25.66 -24.62
CA GLY A 206 -3.44 25.97 -23.65
C GLY A 206 -3.12 24.78 -22.74
N GLN A 207 -2.16 24.95 -21.84
CA GLN A 207 -1.88 23.93 -20.82
C GLN A 207 -2.94 24.03 -19.72
N ASP A 208 -3.82 23.03 -19.64
CA ASP A 208 -4.83 22.95 -18.59
C ASP A 208 -4.21 22.83 -17.21
N ILE A 209 -4.92 23.38 -16.22
CA ILE A 209 -4.43 23.46 -14.84
C ILE A 209 -5.48 23.03 -13.83
N CYS A 210 -5.00 22.42 -12.74
CA CYS A 210 -5.81 22.10 -11.59
C CYS A 210 -6.24 23.35 -10.83
N ASN A 211 -7.47 23.36 -10.33
CA ASN A 211 -7.99 24.47 -9.53
C ASN A 211 -7.72 24.35 -8.01
N GLY A 212 -7.01 23.31 -7.57
CA GLY A 212 -6.77 23.01 -6.14
C GLY A 212 -7.89 22.20 -5.47
N PHE A 213 -9.00 21.94 -6.15
CA PHE A 213 -10.18 21.22 -5.65
C PHE A 213 -10.43 19.90 -6.38
N GLY A 214 -9.41 19.36 -7.04
CA GLY A 214 -9.52 18.09 -7.77
C GLY A 214 -10.14 18.21 -9.16
N ILE A 215 -10.37 19.44 -9.64
CA ILE A 215 -10.94 19.69 -10.98
C ILE A 215 -9.85 20.23 -11.90
N CYS A 216 -9.71 19.60 -13.07
CA CYS A 216 -8.89 20.11 -14.16
C CYS A 216 -9.70 21.14 -14.95
N THR A 217 -9.16 22.33 -15.14
CA THR A 217 -9.82 23.44 -15.82
C THR A 217 -9.13 23.68 -17.16
N ASP A 218 -9.92 23.73 -18.23
CA ASP A 218 -9.43 24.03 -19.57
C ASP A 218 -8.83 25.45 -19.59
N VAL A 219 -7.64 25.61 -20.19
CA VAL A 219 -6.99 26.92 -20.39
C VAL A 219 -6.85 27.18 -21.88
N TYR A 220 -7.24 28.37 -22.33
CA TYR A 220 -7.19 28.74 -23.74
C TYR A 220 -6.19 29.85 -23.99
N LEU A 221 -5.52 29.80 -25.14
CA LEU A 221 -4.55 30.79 -25.56
C LEU A 221 -5.23 32.14 -25.84
N ASP A 222 -4.51 33.24 -25.58
CA ASP A 222 -5.02 34.59 -25.73
C ASP A 222 -4.95 35.11 -27.19
N ALA A 223 -5.53 36.28 -27.42
CA ALA A 223 -5.64 36.90 -28.75
C ALA A 223 -4.33 37.33 -29.41
N THR A 224 -3.18 37.14 -28.76
CA THR A 224 -1.88 37.33 -29.40
C THR A 224 -1.40 36.10 -30.16
N VAL A 225 -2.02 34.94 -29.94
CA VAL A 225 -1.67 33.69 -30.62
C VAL A 225 -2.44 33.56 -31.94
N LEU A 226 -1.71 33.42 -33.04
CA LEU A 226 -2.26 33.14 -34.36
C LEU A 226 -2.85 31.72 -34.37
N CYS A 227 -4.16 31.61 -34.53
CA CYS A 227 -4.86 30.33 -34.49
C CYS A 227 -5.03 29.73 -35.90
N ASN A 228 -5.36 30.54 -36.91
CA ASN A 228 -5.32 30.12 -38.32
C ASN A 228 -4.77 31.23 -39.23
N LYS A 229 -3.85 30.85 -40.12
CA LYS A 229 -3.35 31.76 -41.15
C LYS A 229 -4.34 31.81 -42.31
N GLY A 230 -4.61 33.02 -42.80
CA GLY A 230 -5.42 33.21 -44.00
C GLY A 230 -4.90 32.36 -45.18
N ALA A 231 -5.79 31.70 -45.92
CA ALA A 231 -5.42 30.83 -47.04
C ALA A 231 -4.79 31.60 -48.21
N THR A 232 -5.10 32.89 -48.31
CA THR A 232 -4.55 33.84 -49.28
C THR A 232 -4.05 35.09 -48.57
N LEU A 233 -3.26 35.91 -49.28
CA LEU A 233 -2.82 37.23 -48.81
C LEU A 233 -3.98 38.15 -48.38
N CYS A 234 -5.20 37.85 -48.83
CA CYS A 234 -6.39 38.65 -48.66
C CYS A 234 -7.39 38.07 -47.66
N ASP A 235 -7.05 36.95 -47.02
CA ASP A 235 -7.83 36.41 -45.91
C ASP A 235 -7.31 36.98 -44.60
N ALA A 236 -8.23 37.36 -43.72
CA ALA A 236 -7.86 37.71 -42.36
C ALA A 236 -7.27 36.48 -41.65
N ASN A 237 -6.19 36.70 -40.91
CA ASN A 237 -5.74 35.74 -39.90
C ASN A 237 -6.79 35.67 -38.79
N THR A 238 -7.01 34.49 -38.23
CA THR A 238 -7.80 34.33 -37.01
C THR A 238 -6.86 34.11 -35.83
N PHE A 239 -7.12 34.82 -34.74
CA PHE A 239 -6.38 34.70 -33.48
C PHE A 239 -7.27 33.99 -32.47
N CYS A 240 -6.67 33.41 -31.43
CA CYS A 240 -7.42 32.84 -30.32
C CYS A 240 -8.24 33.95 -29.61
N ASP A 241 -9.24 33.59 -28.82
CA ASP A 241 -10.03 34.56 -28.05
C ASP A 241 -10.03 34.28 -26.55
N GLY A 242 -9.29 33.26 -26.10
CA GLY A 242 -9.26 32.83 -24.71
C GLY A 242 -10.50 32.08 -24.24
N THR A 243 -11.40 31.62 -25.14
CA THR A 243 -12.68 31.00 -24.74
C THR A 243 -12.87 29.56 -25.20
N ALA A 244 -12.16 29.11 -26.23
CA ALA A 244 -12.25 27.75 -26.76
C ALA A 244 -10.92 27.27 -27.34
N SER A 245 -10.73 25.95 -27.41
CA SER A 245 -9.54 25.35 -28.01
C SER A 245 -9.53 25.43 -29.55
N ALA A 246 -10.71 25.51 -30.18
CA ALA A 246 -10.84 25.68 -31.62
C ALA A 246 -10.68 27.14 -32.06
N CYS A 247 -10.22 27.36 -33.30
CA CYS A 247 -10.19 28.69 -33.91
C CYS A 247 -11.58 29.33 -33.91
N PRO A 248 -11.73 30.61 -33.50
CA PRO A 248 -12.97 31.33 -33.67
C PRO A 248 -13.39 31.37 -35.14
N THR A 249 -14.65 31.07 -35.43
CA THR A 249 -15.22 31.27 -36.75
C THR A 249 -15.65 32.74 -36.88
N ILE A 250 -14.85 33.55 -37.59
CA ILE A 250 -15.25 34.92 -37.88
C ILE A 250 -16.44 34.87 -38.88
N PRO A 251 -17.63 35.40 -38.55
CA PRO A 251 -18.64 35.65 -39.59
C PRO A 251 -18.03 36.66 -40.57
N GLY A 252 -17.90 36.27 -41.84
CA GLY A 252 -17.00 36.88 -42.83
C GLY A 252 -17.13 38.40 -43.03
N GLU A 253 -16.54 39.17 -42.13
CA GLU A 253 -16.35 40.61 -42.26
C GLU A 253 -14.85 40.88 -42.42
N LEU A 254 -14.49 41.41 -43.59
CA LEU A 254 -13.12 41.70 -43.98
C LEU A 254 -12.58 42.86 -43.13
N VAL A 255 -11.76 42.56 -42.13
CA VAL A 255 -11.01 43.58 -41.38
C VAL A 255 -9.67 43.81 -42.08
N TYR A 256 -9.50 44.99 -42.67
CA TYR A 256 -8.22 45.44 -43.23
C TYR A 256 -7.34 45.96 -42.08
N LEU A 257 -6.16 45.34 -41.88
CA LEU A 257 -5.15 45.84 -40.95
C LEU A 257 -4.46 47.05 -41.58
N ASP A 258 -4.75 48.24 -41.07
CA ASP A 258 -3.86 49.40 -41.20
C ASP A 258 -2.96 49.43 -39.97
N GLU A 259 -1.65 49.56 -40.19
CA GLU A 259 -0.79 50.50 -39.45
C GLU A 259 0.65 50.49 -40.00
N GLY A 260 1.03 51.56 -40.69
CA GLY A 260 2.32 52.23 -40.49
C GLY A 260 3.52 51.89 -41.39
N ASN A 261 3.79 52.77 -42.36
CA ASN A 261 5.07 53.10 -43.02
C ASN A 261 5.69 52.14 -44.05
N VAL A 262 4.91 51.76 -45.05
CA VAL A 262 5.42 51.45 -46.40
C VAL A 262 4.80 52.46 -47.37
N SER A 263 5.55 52.95 -48.38
CA SER A 263 5.03 53.98 -49.28
C SER A 263 3.67 53.58 -49.87
N MET A 264 2.64 54.37 -49.55
CA MET A 264 1.20 54.10 -49.76
C MET A 264 0.84 53.66 -51.19
N ALA A 265 1.59 54.07 -52.21
CA ALA A 265 1.24 53.85 -53.61
C ALA A 265 1.56 52.44 -54.15
N THR A 266 2.58 51.75 -53.61
CA THR A 266 2.98 50.42 -54.09
C THR A 266 2.30 49.29 -53.31
N TYR A 267 2.03 49.53 -52.02
CA TYR A 267 1.29 48.58 -51.18
C TYR A 267 -0.21 48.56 -51.52
N LEU A 268 -0.83 49.71 -51.85
CA LEU A 268 -2.23 49.72 -52.30
C LEU A 268 -2.40 49.06 -53.68
N SER A 269 -1.52 49.26 -54.65
CA SER A 269 -1.80 48.76 -56.01
C SER A 269 -1.77 47.23 -56.14
N ASP A 270 -0.87 46.55 -55.41
CA ASP A 270 -0.74 45.09 -55.50
C ASP A 270 -1.70 44.38 -54.54
N THR A 271 -1.87 44.91 -53.33
CA THR A 271 -2.79 44.35 -52.32
C THR A 271 -4.26 44.64 -52.67
N VAL A 272 -4.60 45.83 -53.18
CA VAL A 272 -5.97 46.12 -53.64
C VAL A 272 -6.30 45.30 -54.89
N ALA A 273 -5.36 45.09 -55.84
CA ALA A 273 -5.63 44.26 -57.01
C ALA A 273 -5.85 42.77 -56.64
N GLN A 274 -5.05 42.23 -55.73
CA GLN A 274 -5.15 40.83 -55.30
C GLN A 274 -6.36 40.58 -54.37
N CYS A 275 -6.73 41.56 -53.53
CA CYS A 275 -7.83 41.42 -52.58
C CYS A 275 -9.19 41.87 -53.12
N SER A 276 -9.23 42.82 -54.05
CA SER A 276 -10.47 43.16 -54.77
C SER A 276 -10.97 42.02 -55.66
N ALA A 277 -10.08 41.16 -56.20
CA ALA A 277 -10.49 39.97 -56.95
C ALA A 277 -11.28 38.97 -56.09
N LYS A 278 -10.95 38.86 -54.79
CA LYS A 278 -11.67 37.99 -53.84
C LYS A 278 -12.98 38.62 -53.35
N ALA A 279 -13.01 39.95 -53.16
CA ALA A 279 -14.27 40.67 -52.94
C ALA A 279 -15.23 40.52 -54.14
N VAL A 280 -14.71 40.46 -55.37
CA VAL A 280 -15.50 40.20 -56.58
C VAL A 280 -15.93 38.72 -56.69
N SER A 281 -15.17 37.74 -56.18
CA SER A 281 -15.59 36.32 -56.19
C SER A 281 -16.59 35.96 -55.08
N VAL A 282 -16.47 36.57 -53.90
CA VAL A 282 -17.46 36.45 -52.81
C VAL A 282 -18.73 37.20 -53.20
N GLY A 283 -18.58 38.39 -53.80
CA GLY A 283 -19.66 39.12 -54.47
C GLY A 283 -20.30 38.29 -55.57
N SER A 284 -19.55 37.60 -56.44
CA SER A 284 -20.10 36.76 -57.51
C SER A 284 -20.90 35.57 -56.99
N SER A 285 -20.47 34.93 -55.90
CA SER A 285 -21.17 33.75 -55.33
C SER A 285 -22.52 34.14 -54.68
N GLN A 286 -22.58 35.30 -54.03
CA GLN A 286 -23.84 35.85 -53.50
C GLN A 286 -24.67 36.60 -54.56
N LEU A 287 -24.04 37.20 -55.59
CA LEU A 287 -24.74 37.78 -56.74
C LEU A 287 -25.36 36.70 -57.61
N MET A 288 -24.72 35.53 -57.80
CA MET A 288 -25.30 34.41 -58.55
C MET A 288 -26.57 33.85 -57.89
N ALA A 289 -26.78 34.10 -56.58
CA ALA A 289 -28.05 33.84 -55.91
C ALA A 289 -29.12 34.93 -56.15
N MET A 290 -28.71 36.15 -56.55
CA MET A 290 -29.61 37.22 -57.01
C MET A 290 -29.89 37.20 -58.53
N TYR A 291 -29.09 36.48 -59.32
CA TYR A 291 -29.24 36.38 -60.78
C TYR A 291 -30.47 35.58 -61.26
N SER A 292 -31.32 35.09 -60.35
CA SER A 292 -32.56 34.38 -60.69
C SER A 292 -33.77 35.29 -60.92
N SER A 293 -33.66 36.62 -60.81
CA SER A 293 -34.83 37.49 -61.03
C SER A 293 -34.55 38.78 -61.79
N THR A 294 -35.08 38.81 -63.02
CA THR A 294 -35.48 39.95 -63.87
C THR A 294 -34.48 40.47 -64.92
N PRO A 295 -34.88 40.56 -66.22
CA PRO A 295 -34.03 40.98 -67.31
C PRO A 295 -34.39 42.39 -67.80
N SER A 296 -33.73 43.45 -67.33
CA SER A 296 -33.93 44.78 -67.94
C SER A 296 -32.76 45.77 -67.89
N SER A 297 -31.63 45.44 -67.25
CA SER A 297 -30.52 46.41 -67.07
C SER A 297 -29.15 45.91 -67.56
N LEU A 298 -29.14 44.84 -68.38
CA LEU A 298 -27.94 44.06 -68.73
C LEU A 298 -26.87 44.83 -69.54
N MET A 299 -27.22 45.94 -70.20
CA MET A 299 -26.31 46.63 -71.13
C MET A 299 -25.38 47.65 -70.46
N VAL A 300 -25.70 48.14 -69.25
CA VAL A 300 -24.94 49.22 -68.60
C VAL A 300 -23.84 48.67 -67.69
N VAL A 301 -24.07 47.52 -67.05
CA VAL A 301 -23.10 46.91 -66.12
C VAL A 301 -22.00 46.16 -66.88
N ALA A 302 -22.33 45.49 -68.01
CA ALA A 302 -21.33 44.78 -68.82
C ALA A 302 -20.29 45.72 -69.45
N ALA A 303 -20.70 46.94 -69.83
CA ALA A 303 -19.80 47.95 -70.38
C ALA A 303 -18.83 48.53 -69.33
N ALA A 304 -19.29 48.68 -68.08
CA ALA A 304 -18.44 49.16 -66.99
C ALA A 304 -17.41 48.10 -66.56
N VAL A 305 -17.78 46.82 -66.52
CA VAL A 305 -16.86 45.71 -66.18
C VAL A 305 -15.82 45.49 -67.30
N GLY A 306 -16.21 45.62 -68.56
CA GLY A 306 -15.29 45.54 -69.70
C GLY A 306 -14.24 46.65 -69.72
N ALA A 307 -14.61 47.89 -69.35
CA ALA A 307 -13.67 49.00 -69.29
C ALA A 307 -12.62 48.84 -68.17
N VAL A 308 -13.03 48.31 -67.01
CA VAL A 308 -12.13 48.05 -65.88
C VAL A 308 -11.14 46.93 -66.19
N ALA A 309 -11.57 45.87 -66.89
CA ALA A 309 -10.71 44.76 -67.30
C ALA A 309 -9.62 45.17 -68.32
N VAL A 310 -9.93 46.10 -69.23
CA VAL A 310 -8.97 46.62 -70.23
C VAL A 310 -7.93 47.54 -69.59
N VAL A 311 -8.31 48.33 -68.59
CA VAL A 311 -7.37 49.19 -67.85
C VAL A 311 -6.43 48.34 -66.98
N ALA A 312 -6.93 47.27 -66.35
CA ALA A 312 -6.10 46.34 -65.57
C ALA A 312 -5.07 45.60 -66.44
N SER A 313 -5.45 45.15 -67.64
CA SER A 313 -4.53 44.44 -68.54
C SER A 313 -3.47 45.35 -69.20
N ALA A 314 -3.77 46.65 -69.38
CA ALA A 314 -2.79 47.63 -69.85
C ALA A 314 -1.69 47.96 -68.81
N LEU A 315 -1.99 47.83 -67.51
CA LEU A 315 -1.02 48.05 -66.43
C LEU A 315 -0.07 46.85 -66.22
N VAL A 316 -0.53 45.63 -66.49
CA VAL A 316 0.28 44.39 -66.42
C VAL A 316 1.38 44.36 -67.50
N ALA A 317 1.16 44.99 -68.65
CA ALA A 317 2.11 45.02 -69.77
C ALA A 317 3.37 45.88 -69.51
N LYS A 318 3.43 46.64 -68.41
CA LYS A 318 4.56 47.53 -68.07
C LYS A 318 5.51 47.00 -66.98
N LYS A 319 5.43 45.71 -66.62
CA LYS A 319 6.30 45.13 -65.60
C LYS A 319 7.72 44.89 -66.16
N ALA A 320 8.69 45.68 -65.69
CA ALA A 320 10.11 45.38 -65.87
C ALA A 320 10.48 44.14 -65.06
N GLU A 321 11.13 43.16 -65.68
CA GLU A 321 11.66 41.98 -65.01
C GLU A 321 12.68 42.41 -63.94
N ARG A 322 12.34 42.19 -62.67
CA ARG A 322 13.34 42.13 -61.59
C ARG A 322 13.29 40.73 -60.99
N PHE A 323 14.41 40.03 -61.12
CA PHE A 323 14.72 38.82 -60.37
C PHE A 323 14.60 39.10 -58.87
N VAL A 324 13.81 38.27 -58.18
CA VAL A 324 13.79 38.19 -56.71
C VAL A 324 14.81 37.13 -56.33
N SER A 325 15.84 37.53 -55.59
CA SER A 325 16.76 36.62 -54.91
C SER A 325 15.98 35.89 -53.82
N MET A 326 15.96 34.55 -53.84
CA MET A 326 15.60 33.75 -52.67
C MET A 326 16.83 33.71 -51.77
N GLU A 327 16.89 34.58 -50.77
CA GLU A 327 17.76 34.39 -49.62
C GLU A 327 16.89 34.07 -48.41
N ASP A 328 17.06 32.83 -47.93
CA ASP A 328 16.51 32.31 -46.69
C ASP A 328 16.90 33.21 -45.52
N GLY A 329 15.88 33.78 -44.88
CA GLY A 329 16.04 34.72 -43.78
C GLY A 329 15.21 34.33 -42.56
N TYR A 330 15.36 33.10 -42.07
CA TYR A 330 15.08 32.76 -40.67
C TYR A 330 16.16 31.82 -40.17
N ALA A 331 16.95 32.32 -39.22
CA ALA A 331 17.98 31.56 -38.52
C ALA A 331 17.32 30.48 -37.66
N HIS A 332 17.92 29.28 -37.66
CA HIS A 332 17.69 28.28 -36.63
C HIS A 332 18.09 28.86 -35.26
N LEU A 333 17.19 28.79 -34.29
CA LEU A 333 17.60 28.85 -32.88
C LEU A 333 18.42 27.58 -32.63
N ALA A 334 19.72 27.78 -32.38
CA ALA A 334 20.63 26.72 -31.98
C ALA A 334 20.18 26.14 -30.63
N GLU A 335 20.15 24.81 -30.58
CA GLU A 335 20.30 24.05 -29.35
C GLU A 335 21.67 24.41 -28.76
N ASP A 336 21.69 24.98 -27.54
CA ASP A 336 22.86 24.92 -26.69
C ASP A 336 22.70 23.70 -25.76
N VAL A 337 23.55 22.71 -26.01
CA VAL A 337 23.84 21.63 -25.07
C VAL A 337 24.76 22.19 -23.99
N ASN A 338 24.28 22.18 -22.74
CA ASN A 338 25.03 21.60 -21.62
C ASN A 338 24.07 21.12 -20.52
#